data_AF-A0A2E1EBY0-F1
#
_entry.id   AF-A0A2E1EBY0-F1
#
_cell.length_a   1.000
_cell.length_b   1.000
_cell.length_c   1.000
_cell.angle_alpha   90.00
_cell.angle_beta   90.00
_cell.angle_gamma   90.00
#
_symmetry.space_group_name_H-M   'P 1'
#
loop_
_entity.id
_entity.type
_entity.pdbx_description
1 polymer ?
#
loop_
_entity_poly.entity_id
_entity_poly.type
_entity_poly.pdbx_seq_one_letter_code
_entity_poly.pdbx_strand_id
1 'polypeptide(L)' 'MWNIIAVLSGLLTGPEAYAVTDAGIFKSEESCKAAITEAVNSKLDEETKAQYEGGYRQFVCVRIHGAEMLDSAE' A
#
# COMPACT_ATOMS: atom_id res chain seq x y z
N MET A 1 -6.80 6.75 -10.35
CA MET A 1 -5.73 6.84 -9.33
C MET A 1 -5.75 5.62 -8.41
N TRP A 2 -4.63 5.33 -7.78
CA TRP A 2 -4.34 4.15 -6.97
C TRP A 2 -3.63 4.55 -5.68
N ASN A 3 -3.88 3.86 -4.58
CA ASN A 3 -3.13 4.00 -3.34
C ASN A 3 -2.60 2.65 -2.86
N ILE A 4 -1.60 2.70 -1.97
CA ILE A 4 -1.09 1.51 -1.29
C ILE A 4 -1.89 1.32 0.00
N ILE A 5 -2.42 0.12 0.19
CA ILE A 5 -3.00 -0.34 1.45
C ILE A 5 -2.05 -1.36 2.08
N ALA A 6 -1.72 -1.16 3.35
CA ALA A 6 -1.10 -2.19 4.17
C ALA A 6 -2.19 -3.07 4.78
N VAL A 7 -2.05 -4.38 4.63
CA VAL A 7 -2.92 -5.38 5.22
C VAL A 7 -2.11 -6.19 6.21
N LEU A 8 -2.53 -6.21 7.46
CA LEU A 8 -1.95 -7.04 8.51
C LEU A 8 -2.93 -8.16 8.84
N SER A 9 -2.44 -9.40 8.90
CA SER A 9 -3.25 -10.56 9.26
C SER A 9 -2.90 -11.00 10.68
N GLY A 10 -3.77 -10.65 11.64
CA GLY A 10 -3.69 -11.13 13.01
C GLY A 10 -4.65 -12.31 13.23
N LEU A 11 -4.15 -13.44 13.72
CA LEU A 11 -4.99 -14.62 13.97
C LEU A 11 -6.13 -14.34 14.97
N LEU A 12 -5.88 -13.48 15.96
CA LEU A 12 -6.84 -13.18 17.04
C LEU A 12 -7.66 -11.91 16.79
N THR A 13 -7.12 -10.95 16.04
CA THR A 13 -7.73 -9.63 15.79
C THR A 13 -8.42 -9.55 14.42
N GLY A 14 -8.18 -10.51 13.53
CA GLY A 14 -8.61 -10.45 12.14
C GLY A 14 -7.70 -9.59 11.26
N PRO A 15 -8.08 -9.39 9.99
CA PRO A 15 -7.31 -8.54 9.08
C PRO A 15 -7.53 -7.06 9.40
N GLU A 16 -6.42 -6.34 9.56
CA GLU A 16 -6.40 -4.88 9.69
C GLU A 16 -5.89 -4.28 8.38
N ALA A 17 -6.59 -3.28 7.85
CA ALA A 17 -6.21 -2.62 6.61
C ALA A 17 -6.15 -1.10 6.82
N TYR A 18 -5.05 -0.49 6.41
CA TYR A 18 -4.89 0.96 6.48
C TYR A 18 -4.15 1.53 5.26
N ALA A 19 -4.46 2.78 4.92
CA ALA A 19 -3.83 3.46 3.81
C ALA A 19 -2.40 3.92 4.16
N VAL A 20 -1.45 3.63 3.29
CA VAL A 20 -0.07 4.13 3.39
C VAL A 20 -0.03 5.51 2.74
N THR A 21 -0.25 6.55 3.55
CA THR A 21 -0.39 7.93 3.06
C THR A 21 0.94 8.58 2.66
N ASP A 22 2.04 8.16 3.28
CA ASP A 22 3.39 8.71 3.01
C ASP A 22 3.86 8.41 1.57
N ALA A 23 3.42 7.29 0.99
CA ALA A 23 3.74 6.91 -0.37
C ALA A 23 2.98 7.72 -1.45
N GLY A 24 1.95 8.49 -1.05
CA GLY A 24 1.13 9.28 -1.94
C GLY A 24 0.14 8.47 -2.80
N ILE A 25 -0.35 9.13 -3.86
CA ILE A 25 -1.34 8.59 -4.79
C ILE A 25 -0.71 8.40 -6.18
N PHE A 26 -1.02 7.30 -6.84
CA PHE A 26 -0.44 6.87 -8.10
C PHE A 26 -1.45 7.00 -9.25
N LYS A 27 -0.99 7.40 -10.44
CA LYS A 27 -1.88 7.54 -11.61
C LYS A 27 -2.25 6.17 -12.21
N SER A 28 -1.33 5.21 -12.20
CA SER A 28 -1.54 3.85 -12.73
C SER A 28 -1.27 2.77 -11.69
N GLU A 29 -1.89 1.59 -11.87
CA GLU A 29 -1.66 0.42 -11.01
C GLU A 29 -0.20 -0.01 -11.04
N GLU A 30 0.41 0.02 -12.22
CA GLU A 30 1.82 -0.33 -12.43
C GLU A 30 2.76 0.56 -11.62
N SER A 31 2.52 1.88 -11.62
CA SER A 31 3.32 2.82 -10.83
C SER A 31 3.18 2.59 -9.32
N CYS A 32 1.98 2.22 -8.86
CA CYS A 32 1.75 1.82 -7.47
C CYS A 32 2.52 0.54 -7.11
N LYS A 33 2.47 -0.50 -7.97
CA LYS A 33 3.18 -1.77 -7.75
C LYS A 33 4.70 -1.58 -7.74
N ALA A 34 5.22 -0.71 -8.62
CA ALA A 34 6.63 -0.35 -8.64
C ALA A 34 7.05 0.31 -7.32
N ALA A 35 6.24 1.23 -6.79
CA ALA A 35 6.51 1.87 -5.50
C ALA A 35 6.51 0.89 -4.32
N ILE A 36 5.61 -0.09 -4.31
CA ILE A 36 5.64 -1.18 -3.31
C ILE A 36 6.96 -1.95 -3.41
N THR A 37 7.35 -2.36 -4.62
CA THR A 37 8.59 -3.11 -4.85
C THR A 37 9.81 -2.34 -4.38
N GLU A 38 9.88 -1.03 -4.68
CA GLU A 38 10.98 -0.17 -4.23
C GLU A 38 11.00 -0.07 -2.70
N ALA A 39 9.85 0.18 -2.07
CA ALA A 39 9.74 0.35 -0.63
C ALA A 39 10.11 -0.92 0.13
N VAL A 40 9.61 -2.09 -0.31
CA VAL A 40 9.94 -3.40 0.28
C VAL A 40 11.45 -3.67 0.27
N ASN A 41 12.14 -3.26 -0.79
CA ASN A 41 13.57 -3.53 -0.93
C ASN A 41 14.47 -2.54 -0.16
N SER A 42 14.03 -1.31 0.09
CA SER A 42 14.94 -0.24 0.54
C SER A 42 14.44 0.66 1.66
N LYS A 43 13.15 0.61 2.02
CA LYS A 43 12.52 1.61 2.91
C LYS A 43 11.80 1.02 4.12
N LEU A 44 11.71 -0.30 4.24
CA LEU A 44 11.12 -0.93 5.43
C LEU A 44 12.15 -0.94 6.56
N ASP A 45 11.70 -0.58 7.76
CA ASP A 45 12.44 -0.87 8.99
C ASP A 45 12.49 -2.40 9.23
N GLU A 46 13.37 -2.84 10.14
CA GLU A 46 13.62 -4.26 10.39
C GLU A 46 12.37 -5.03 10.85
N GLU A 47 11.50 -4.41 11.65
CA GLU A 47 10.29 -5.06 12.15
C GLU A 47 9.26 -5.21 11.01
N THR A 48 9.02 -4.13 10.27
CA THR A 48 8.09 -4.14 9.14
C THR A 48 8.55 -5.12 8.06
N LYS A 49 9.86 -5.20 7.81
CA LYS A 49 10.44 -6.14 6.85
C LYS A 49 10.22 -7.59 7.29
N ALA A 50 10.48 -7.91 8.57
CA ALA A 50 10.24 -9.26 9.10
C ALA A 50 8.76 -9.66 9.03
N GLN A 51 7.83 -8.73 9.30
CA GLN A 51 6.40 -8.98 9.14
C GLN A 51 6.00 -9.23 7.68
N TYR A 52 6.62 -8.51 6.74
CA TYR A 52 6.38 -8.70 5.31
C TYR A 52 6.92 -10.05 4.82
N GLU A 53 8.16 -10.40 5.16
CA GLU A 53 8.79 -11.68 4.81
C GLU A 53 8.09 -12.87 5.48
N GLY A 54 7.55 -12.69 6.68
CA GLY A 54 6.75 -13.68 7.40
C GLY A 54 5.31 -13.82 6.91
N GLY A 55 4.87 -13.00 5.94
CA GLY A 55 3.50 -13.05 5.40
C GLY A 55 2.43 -12.43 6.30
N TYR A 56 2.81 -11.87 7.46
CA TYR A 56 1.89 -11.21 8.40
C TYR A 56 1.44 -9.85 7.89
N ARG A 57 2.26 -9.21 7.04
CA ARG A 57 2.00 -7.91 6.44
C ARG A 57 2.11 -8.00 4.93
N GLN A 58 1.14 -7.44 4.22
CA GLN A 58 1.17 -7.33 2.76
C GLN A 58 0.84 -5.90 2.35
N PHE A 59 1.40 -5.48 1.21
CA PHE A 59 1.09 -4.20 0.60
C PHE A 59 0.40 -4.44 -0.72
N VAL A 60 -0.76 -3.80 -0.92
CA VAL A 60 -1.59 -3.99 -2.11
C VAL A 60 -1.97 -2.65 -2.72
N CYS A 61 -2.04 -2.62 -4.05
CA CYS A 61 -2.55 -1.46 -4.78
C CYS A 61 -4.06 -1.54 -4.87
N VAL A 62 -4.73 -0.49 -4.39
CA VAL A 62 -6.19 -0.38 -4.43
C VAL A 62 -6.58 0.82 -5.28
N ARG A 63 -7.60 0.65 -6.11
CA ARG A 63 -8.14 1.74 -6.92
C ARG A 63 -8.94 2.68 -6.03
N ILE A 64 -8.63 3.97 -6.08
CA ILE A 64 -9.34 4.99 -5.31
C ILE A 64 -10.66 5.31 -6.04
N HIS A 65 -11.79 5.05 -5.40
CA HIS A 65 -13.09 5.50 -5.90
C HIS A 65 -13.24 7.02 -5.75
N GLY A 66 -13.84 7.68 -6.73
CA GLY A 66 -14.04 9.14 -6.72
C GLY A 66 -12.80 9.97 -7.09
N ALA A 67 -11.65 9.34 -7.36
CA ALA A 67 -10.44 10.05 -7.79
C ALA A 67 -10.57 10.71 -9.19
N GLU A 68 -11.55 10.29 -9.97
CA GLU A 68 -11.93 10.89 -11.27
C GLU A 68 -12.39 12.35 -11.11
N MET A 69 -12.92 12.71 -9.93
CA MET A 69 -13.26 14.10 -9.59
C MET A 69 -12.03 14.97 -9.30
N LEU A 70 -10.89 14.36 -8.96
CA LEU A 70 -9.64 15.09 -8.71
C LEU A 70 -8.91 15.44 -10.01
N ASP A 71 -8.99 14.56 -11.03
CA ASP A 71 -8.42 14.80 -12.37
C ASP A 71 -9.18 15.88 -13.16
N SER A 72 -10.45 16.12 -12.83
CA SER A 72 -11.34 17.09 -13.52
C SER A 72 -11.26 18.52 -12.96
N ALA A 73 -10.45 18.74 -11.92
CA ALA A 73 -10.34 20.02 -11.22
C ALA A 73 -9.02 20.78 -11.54
N GLU A 74 -8.21 20.26 -12.47
CA GLU A 74 -6.97 20.86 -12.98
C GLU A 74 -7.17 21.58 -14.32
#